data_AF-A0A9W9WZM2-F1
#
_entry.id   AF-A0A9W9WZM2-F1
#
_cell.length_a   1.000
_cell.length_b   1.000
_cell.length_c   1.000
_cell.angle_alpha   90.00
_cell.angle_beta   90.00
_cell.angle_gamma   90.00
#
_symmetry.space_group_name_H-M   'P 1'
#
loop_
_entity.id
_entity.type
_entity.pdbx_description
1 polymer ?
#
loop_
_entity_poly.entity_id
_entity_poly.type
_entity_poly.pdbx_seq_one_letter_code
_entity_poly.pdbx_strand_id
1 'polypeptide(L)'
;MSPPASLSHSARFENSQPRTDISSTFSDTVKLEVTRLSGAERWNCSTTDPEFAHVVAQEDSQLISLKVQYWIQAGLFPFSLKAAINCIQLCPTCHATYGCFNDPRWVFLPMDLDFFIRYELEHQQRRAQADPPSSRIVPTVKDYRDHLTSKGLVANDAIGELYRGYYLKNFLCGGRLSLDQLRDLTTPKPWHGHPLAAIRQGIAILGSARCYALGRTKIDELTTLRDLYFNDKNLIDAKLFALYHLPPAENKRKRSDEESDHHEKKPKLTTNADNGGTVQDVGNSQDARHLGSQADVSGPVGVQADMYTSTEWVLGPSATGNDAINRFAPVLQSTDVTWLLR
;
A
#
# COMPACT_ATOMS: atom_id res chain seq x y z
N MET A 1 -63.35 42.76 1.19
CA MET A 1 -64.08 41.65 1.83
C MET A 1 -63.52 40.35 1.26
N SER A 2 -62.88 39.52 2.08
CA SER A 2 -62.75 38.05 1.87
C SER A 2 -63.85 37.37 2.72
N PRO A 3 -64.16 36.03 2.68
CA PRO A 3 -63.44 34.83 2.17
C PRO A 3 -64.42 33.77 1.55
N PRO A 4 -64.37 32.40 1.68
CA PRO A 4 -63.32 31.38 1.96
C PRO A 4 -63.35 30.10 1.04
N ALA A 5 -62.31 29.23 1.10
CA ALA A 5 -62.32 27.79 1.50
C ALA A 5 -61.98 26.85 0.29
N SER A 6 -61.28 25.71 0.35
CA SER A 6 -60.97 24.77 1.43
C SER A 6 -59.75 23.91 1.07
N LEU A 7 -59.12 23.37 2.13
CA LEU A 7 -57.97 22.49 2.20
C LEU A 7 -58.15 21.12 1.53
N SER A 8 -57.05 20.57 1.01
CA SER A 8 -56.80 19.12 1.03
C SER A 8 -55.38 18.84 1.58
N HIS A 9 -55.35 18.37 2.82
CA HIS A 9 -54.16 17.78 3.44
C HIS A 9 -53.87 16.45 2.76
N SER A 10 -52.62 16.24 2.34
CA SER A 10 -52.04 14.90 2.23
C SER A 10 -50.65 14.94 2.83
N ALA A 11 -50.58 14.59 4.12
CA ALA A 11 -49.34 14.25 4.78
C ALA A 11 -48.74 13.01 4.09
N ARG A 12 -47.54 13.15 3.52
CA ARG A 12 -46.70 11.99 3.19
C ARG A 12 -45.39 12.17 3.95
N PHE A 13 -45.19 11.26 4.89
CA PHE A 13 -44.06 11.19 5.80
C PHE A 13 -42.73 11.37 5.08
N GLU A 14 -42.00 12.38 5.53
CA GLU A 14 -40.56 12.51 5.38
C GLU A 14 -39.90 11.28 6.02
N ASN A 15 -39.24 10.47 5.20
CA ASN A 15 -38.14 9.65 5.70
C ASN A 15 -37.08 9.51 4.61
N SER A 16 -36.57 10.66 4.17
CA SER A 16 -35.32 10.76 3.44
C SER A 16 -34.26 11.19 4.44
N GLN A 17 -33.68 10.22 5.15
CA GLN A 17 -32.36 10.43 5.73
C GLN A 17 -31.43 10.91 4.59
N PRO A 18 -30.69 12.01 4.75
CA PRO A 18 -29.70 12.38 3.77
C PRO A 18 -28.62 11.29 3.83
N ARG A 19 -28.56 10.43 2.81
CA ARG A 19 -27.26 9.90 2.42
C ARG A 19 -26.45 11.14 2.07
N THR A 20 -25.54 11.50 2.96
CA THR A 20 -24.42 12.37 2.60
C THR A 20 -23.68 11.61 1.52
N ASP A 21 -24.00 11.87 0.25
CA ASP A 21 -23.15 11.57 -0.88
C ASP A 21 -21.85 12.33 -0.62
N ILE A 22 -20.87 11.64 -0.04
CA ILE A 22 -19.52 12.15 0.06
C ILE A 22 -18.99 12.11 -1.37
N SER A 23 -19.28 13.16 -2.13
CA SER A 23 -18.78 13.28 -3.50
C SER A 23 -17.25 13.10 -3.48
N SER A 24 -16.77 12.12 -4.24
CA SER A 24 -15.35 11.82 -4.45
C SER A 24 -14.70 12.80 -5.43
N THR A 25 -15.46 13.78 -5.95
CA THR A 25 -14.98 14.80 -6.88
C THR A 25 -14.69 16.12 -6.18
N PHE A 26 -13.72 16.88 -6.71
CA PHE A 26 -13.42 18.24 -6.26
C PHE A 26 -14.58 19.19 -6.55
N SER A 27 -14.79 20.17 -5.66
CA SER A 27 -15.74 21.26 -5.91
C SER A 27 -15.24 22.18 -7.02
N ASP A 28 -16.16 22.90 -7.68
CA ASP A 28 -15.78 23.80 -8.77
C ASP A 28 -14.90 24.96 -8.30
N THR A 29 -15.05 25.41 -7.04
CA THR A 29 -14.14 26.38 -6.42
C THR A 29 -12.71 25.86 -6.35
N VAL A 30 -12.52 24.58 -6.00
CA VAL A 30 -11.19 23.96 -5.95
C VAL A 30 -10.61 23.83 -7.36
N LYS A 31 -11.41 23.40 -8.34
CA LYS A 31 -10.97 23.32 -9.74
C LYS A 31 -10.55 24.70 -10.27
N LEU A 32 -11.31 25.75 -9.97
CA LEU A 32 -10.97 27.12 -10.38
C LEU A 32 -9.68 27.61 -9.73
N GLU A 33 -9.47 27.33 -8.44
CA GLU A 33 -8.23 27.66 -7.75
C GLU A 33 -7.01 26.92 -8.31
N VAL A 34 -7.16 25.63 -8.64
CA VAL A 34 -6.11 24.84 -9.28
C VAL A 34 -5.75 25.40 -10.65
N THR A 35 -6.75 25.84 -11.42
CA THR A 35 -6.54 26.53 -12.70
C THR A 35 -5.84 27.88 -12.52
N ARG A 36 -6.16 28.62 -11.47
CA ARG A 36 -5.46 29.88 -11.12
C ARG A 36 -3.98 29.64 -10.78
N LEU A 37 -3.67 28.53 -10.09
CA LEU A 37 -2.31 28.18 -9.66
C LEU A 37 -1.45 27.55 -10.77
N SER A 38 -2.04 26.72 -11.62
CA SER A 38 -1.29 25.89 -12.59
C SER A 38 -1.53 26.27 -14.05
N GLY A 39 -2.42 27.23 -14.31
CA GLY A 39 -2.96 27.49 -15.63
C GLY A 39 -4.00 26.46 -16.06
N ALA A 40 -4.39 26.53 -17.34
CA ALA A 40 -5.31 25.57 -17.97
C ALA A 40 -4.58 24.37 -18.61
N GLU A 41 -3.24 24.36 -18.54
CA GLU A 41 -2.42 23.32 -19.11
C GLU A 41 -2.30 22.13 -18.16
N ARG A 42 -2.10 20.96 -18.76
CA ARG A 42 -1.91 19.74 -17.99
C ARG A 42 -0.48 19.59 -17.59
N TRP A 43 -0.32 18.94 -16.45
CA TRP A 43 0.99 18.77 -15.88
C TRP A 43 1.87 17.81 -16.69
N ASN A 44 1.31 16.68 -17.13
CA ASN A 44 2.12 15.62 -17.75
C ASN A 44 2.26 15.73 -19.28
N CYS A 45 1.18 15.98 -20.03
CA CYS A 45 1.17 15.92 -21.50
C CYS A 45 0.29 17.00 -22.16
N SER A 46 0.42 17.19 -23.48
CA SER A 46 -0.15 18.33 -24.23
C SER A 46 -1.50 18.08 -24.93
N THR A 47 -2.30 17.09 -24.51
CA THR A 47 -3.62 16.79 -25.13
C THR A 47 -4.68 17.87 -24.82
N THR A 48 -5.95 17.76 -25.25
CA THR A 48 -7.07 18.72 -24.95
C THR A 48 -8.10 18.17 -23.93
N ASP A 49 -8.59 19.01 -23.01
CA ASP A 49 -9.46 18.68 -21.84
C ASP A 49 -8.78 18.09 -20.58
N PRO A 50 -8.48 18.93 -19.55
CA PRO A 50 -7.93 18.47 -18.28
C PRO A 50 -9.00 17.89 -17.34
N GLU A 51 -8.66 16.78 -16.69
CA GLU A 51 -9.33 16.22 -15.53
C GLU A 51 -8.56 16.60 -14.26
N PHE A 52 -9.29 16.75 -13.15
CA PHE A 52 -8.75 17.12 -11.85
C PHE A 52 -8.59 15.87 -10.99
N ALA A 53 -7.35 15.36 -10.93
CA ALA A 53 -7.02 14.13 -10.22
C ALA A 53 -6.58 14.44 -8.78
N HIS A 54 -7.00 13.59 -7.84
CA HIS A 54 -6.47 13.61 -6.49
C HIS A 54 -5.09 12.95 -6.47
N VAL A 55 -4.07 13.63 -5.94
CA VAL A 55 -2.74 13.06 -5.73
C VAL A 55 -2.79 12.01 -4.62
N VAL A 56 -3.46 12.32 -3.53
CA VAL A 56 -3.88 11.34 -2.53
C VAL A 56 -5.37 11.11 -2.70
N ALA A 57 -5.74 9.99 -3.32
CA ALA A 57 -7.14 9.65 -3.55
C ALA A 57 -7.92 9.49 -2.24
N GLN A 58 -9.18 9.92 -2.31
CA GLN A 58 -10.17 9.80 -1.24
C GLN A 58 -11.08 8.56 -1.42
N GLU A 59 -10.88 7.73 -2.44
CA GLU A 59 -11.83 6.69 -2.85
C GLU A 59 -12.28 5.75 -1.72
N ASP A 60 -13.59 5.45 -1.73
CA ASP A 60 -14.36 4.68 -0.73
C ASP A 60 -13.93 3.21 -0.55
N SER A 61 -12.86 2.76 -1.23
CA SER A 61 -12.32 1.45 -0.93
C SER A 61 -11.70 1.49 0.48
N GLN A 62 -12.22 0.63 1.37
CA GLN A 62 -11.77 0.57 2.76
C GLN A 62 -10.24 0.44 2.86
N LEU A 63 -9.61 -0.28 1.92
CA LEU A 63 -8.15 -0.44 1.87
C LEU A 63 -7.39 0.86 1.58
N ILE A 64 -7.88 1.72 0.68
CA ILE A 64 -7.23 3.02 0.39
C ILE A 64 -7.48 4.00 1.54
N SER A 65 -8.71 4.02 2.07
CA SER A 65 -9.08 4.84 3.23
C SER A 65 -8.22 4.51 4.47
N LEU A 66 -8.03 3.22 4.77
CA LEU A 66 -7.15 2.78 5.87
C LEU A 66 -5.69 3.18 5.64
N LYS A 67 -5.17 3.04 4.41
CA LYS A 67 -3.79 3.45 4.11
C LYS A 67 -3.58 4.96 4.33
N VAL A 68 -4.54 5.80 3.94
CA VAL A 68 -4.44 7.25 4.15
C VAL A 68 -4.59 7.61 5.64
N GLN A 69 -5.41 6.88 6.39
CA GLN A 69 -5.57 7.10 7.83
C GLN A 69 -4.26 6.96 8.60
N TYR A 70 -3.40 6.00 8.24
CA TYR A 70 -2.07 5.86 8.87
C TYR A 70 -1.16 7.07 8.63
N TRP A 71 -1.24 7.70 7.46
CA TRP A 71 -0.48 8.92 7.17
C TRP A 71 -0.98 10.11 7.98
N ILE A 72 -2.30 10.22 8.16
CA ILE A 72 -2.92 11.25 9.00
C ILE A 72 -2.56 11.04 10.48
N GLN A 73 -2.66 9.80 10.99
CA GLN A 73 -2.28 9.44 12.36
C GLN A 73 -0.79 9.68 12.63
N ALA A 74 0.07 9.45 11.63
CA ALA A 74 1.48 9.77 11.70
C ALA A 74 1.77 11.29 11.62
N GLY A 75 0.77 12.16 11.49
CA GLY A 75 0.95 13.60 11.39
C GLY A 75 1.57 14.07 10.06
N LEU A 76 1.47 13.26 9.00
CA LEU A 76 2.11 13.54 7.71
C LEU A 76 1.22 14.34 6.75
N PHE A 77 -0.10 14.34 6.95
CA PHE A 77 -1.03 15.09 6.10
C PHE A 77 -1.72 16.21 6.90
N PRO A 78 -1.15 17.43 6.91
CA PRO A 78 -1.73 18.60 7.57
C PRO A 78 -2.83 19.29 6.74
N PHE A 79 -3.36 18.62 5.70
CA PHE A 79 -4.27 19.22 4.73
C PHE A 79 -5.49 18.35 4.43
N SER A 80 -6.56 18.99 3.96
CA SER A 80 -7.74 18.29 3.46
C SER A 80 -7.45 17.65 2.10
N LEU A 81 -7.85 16.39 1.93
CA LEU A 81 -7.72 15.69 0.64
C LEU A 81 -8.53 16.35 -0.47
N LYS A 82 -9.55 17.14 -0.13
CA LYS A 82 -10.36 17.91 -1.08
C LYS A 82 -9.79 19.30 -1.41
N ALA A 83 -8.64 19.67 -0.84
CA ALA A 83 -8.01 20.97 -1.08
C ALA A 83 -7.25 21.01 -2.42
N ALA A 84 -7.09 22.21 -2.97
CA ALA A 84 -6.32 22.45 -4.19
C ALA A 84 -4.91 21.86 -4.12
N ILE A 85 -4.25 21.93 -2.96
CA ILE A 85 -2.89 21.40 -2.76
C ILE A 85 -2.77 19.87 -2.89
N ASN A 86 -3.87 19.14 -3.02
CA ASN A 86 -3.90 17.70 -3.30
C ASN A 86 -4.38 17.41 -4.74
N CYS A 87 -4.49 18.42 -5.60
CA CYS A 87 -5.04 18.30 -6.94
C CYS A 87 -3.96 18.46 -8.01
N ILE A 88 -4.07 17.68 -9.08
CA ILE A 88 -3.24 17.80 -10.27
C ILE A 88 -4.11 17.71 -11.54
N GLN A 89 -3.83 18.58 -12.52
CA GLN A 89 -4.51 18.55 -13.81
C GLN A 89 -3.83 17.55 -14.76
N LEU A 90 -4.57 16.53 -15.18
CA LEU A 90 -4.10 15.45 -16.06
C LEU A 90 -5.06 15.26 -17.23
N CYS A 91 -4.63 14.63 -18.32
CA CYS A 91 -5.59 14.18 -19.35
C CYS A 91 -6.24 12.86 -18.91
N PRO A 92 -7.36 12.44 -19.52
CA PRO A 92 -8.01 11.18 -19.17
C PRO A 92 -7.06 9.98 -19.19
N THR A 93 -6.17 9.90 -20.19
CA THR A 93 -5.16 8.83 -20.28
C THR A 93 -4.14 8.90 -19.14
N CYS A 94 -3.63 10.08 -18.81
CA CYS A 94 -2.68 10.26 -17.72
C CYS A 94 -3.34 10.00 -16.37
N HIS A 95 -4.58 10.46 -16.17
CA HIS A 95 -5.34 10.26 -14.96
C HIS A 95 -5.62 8.78 -14.69
N ALA A 96 -6.13 8.03 -15.69
CA ALA A 96 -6.36 6.59 -15.56
C ALA A 96 -5.06 5.82 -15.27
N THR A 97 -3.96 6.26 -15.87
CA THR A 97 -2.63 5.65 -15.69
C THR A 97 -2.05 5.94 -14.30
N TYR A 98 -2.30 7.15 -13.79
CA TYR A 98 -1.87 7.62 -12.49
C TYR A 98 -2.67 6.99 -11.35
N GLY A 99 -3.97 6.81 -11.52
CA GLY A 99 -4.88 6.19 -10.54
C GLY A 99 -4.69 4.67 -10.36
N CYS A 100 -3.84 4.02 -11.15
CA CYS A 100 -3.60 2.58 -11.04
C CYS A 100 -2.69 2.25 -9.83
N PHE A 101 -3.26 2.22 -8.62
CA PHE A 101 -2.52 2.02 -7.37
C PHE A 101 -1.71 0.71 -7.30
N ASN A 102 -2.23 -0.37 -7.87
CA ASN A 102 -1.57 -1.68 -7.83
C ASN A 102 -0.39 -1.77 -8.82
N ASP A 103 -0.40 -0.95 -9.86
CA ASP A 103 0.59 -1.00 -10.93
C ASP A 103 0.81 0.40 -11.52
N PRO A 104 1.38 1.34 -10.75
CA PRO A 104 1.61 2.68 -11.22
C PRO A 104 2.52 2.64 -12.46
N ARG A 105 2.11 3.38 -13.49
CA ARG A 105 2.82 3.47 -14.77
C ARG A 105 3.53 4.80 -14.93
N TRP A 106 3.16 5.77 -14.11
CA TRP A 106 3.74 7.09 -14.05
C TRP A 106 3.53 7.68 -12.67
N VAL A 107 4.56 8.36 -12.17
CA VAL A 107 4.50 9.17 -10.96
C VAL A 107 5.27 10.45 -11.16
N PHE A 108 5.18 11.36 -10.21
CA PHE A 108 6.08 12.49 -10.12
C PHE A 108 6.57 12.66 -8.69
N LEU A 109 7.80 13.13 -8.53
CA LEU A 109 8.47 13.26 -7.23
C LEU A 109 9.12 14.63 -7.11
N PRO A 110 9.27 15.17 -5.89
CA PRO A 110 10.12 16.32 -5.65
C PRO A 110 11.52 16.08 -6.22
N MET A 111 12.11 17.12 -6.81
CA MET A 111 13.47 17.07 -7.34
C MET A 111 14.52 16.71 -6.28
N ASP A 112 14.34 17.20 -5.05
CA ASP A 112 15.28 17.03 -3.94
C ASP A 112 14.60 16.32 -2.76
N LEU A 113 14.73 14.99 -2.70
CA LEU A 113 14.21 14.19 -1.59
C LEU A 113 15.07 14.32 -0.33
N ASP A 114 16.37 14.61 -0.48
CA ASP A 114 17.31 14.81 0.62
C ASP A 114 16.91 15.98 1.53
N PHE A 115 16.25 17.01 0.99
CA PHE A 115 15.62 18.05 1.80
C PHE A 115 14.66 17.48 2.84
N PHE A 116 13.74 16.59 2.42
CA PHE A 116 12.73 16.00 3.29
C PHE A 116 13.36 15.02 4.29
N ILE A 117 14.41 14.30 3.89
CA ILE A 117 15.17 13.40 4.77
C ILE A 117 15.82 14.21 5.89
N ARG A 118 16.58 15.25 5.55
CA ARG A 118 17.26 16.10 6.55
C ARG A 118 16.25 16.77 7.47
N TYR A 119 15.15 17.29 6.93
CA TYR A 119 14.13 17.93 7.73
C TYR A 119 13.54 16.97 8.77
N GLU A 120 13.20 15.74 8.39
CA GLU A 120 12.64 14.77 9.33
C GLU A 120 13.67 14.33 10.37
N LEU A 121 14.94 14.14 10.00
CA LEU A 121 16.03 13.81 10.93
C LEU A 121 16.21 14.91 11.99
N GLU A 122 16.32 16.17 11.57
CA GLU A 122 16.43 17.31 12.48
C GLU A 122 15.19 17.44 13.37
N HIS A 123 14.00 17.19 12.81
CA HIS A 123 12.76 17.23 13.57
C HIS A 123 12.70 16.09 14.60
N GLN A 124 13.11 14.87 14.26
CA GLN A 124 13.19 13.75 15.19
C GLN A 124 14.10 14.07 16.36
N GLN A 125 15.26 14.67 16.08
CA GLN A 125 16.20 15.12 17.11
C GLN A 125 15.56 16.18 18.02
N ARG A 126 14.86 17.17 17.46
CA ARG A 126 14.13 18.18 18.25
C ARG A 126 13.05 17.55 19.13
N ARG A 127 12.28 16.58 18.62
CA ARG A 127 11.23 15.88 19.41
C ARG A 127 11.83 15.06 20.55
N ALA A 128 12.97 14.42 20.33
CA ALA A 128 13.65 13.64 21.36
C ALA A 128 14.19 14.50 22.51
N GLN A 129 14.42 15.81 22.28
CA GLN A 129 14.94 16.75 23.27
C GLN A 129 13.84 17.58 23.97
N ALA A 130 12.61 17.58 23.45
CA ALA A 130 11.50 18.38 23.99
C ALA A 130 10.76 17.63 25.13
N ASP A 131 10.45 18.35 26.21
CA ASP A 131 9.58 17.88 27.29
C ASP A 131 8.47 18.91 27.55
N PRO A 132 7.18 18.62 27.22
CA PRO A 132 6.69 17.38 26.65
C PRO A 132 7.06 17.21 25.16
N PRO A 133 6.98 15.98 24.61
CA PRO A 133 7.27 15.70 23.21
C PRO A 133 6.39 16.55 22.28
N SER A 134 7.03 17.29 21.37
CA SER A 134 6.33 18.08 20.35
C SER A 134 5.66 17.19 19.31
N SER A 135 4.51 17.63 18.78
CA SER A 135 3.85 16.96 17.66
C SER A 135 4.73 16.95 16.41
N ARG A 136 4.50 16.00 15.49
CA ARG A 136 5.22 15.96 14.22
C ARG A 136 4.83 17.18 13.37
N ILE A 137 5.84 17.94 12.96
CA ILE A 137 5.72 19.02 11.98
C ILE A 137 6.41 18.54 10.70
N VAL A 138 5.77 18.80 9.57
CA VAL A 138 6.26 18.42 8.24
C VAL A 138 6.63 19.67 7.44
N PRO A 139 7.55 19.58 6.46
CA PRO A 139 7.84 20.69 5.58
C PRO A 139 6.59 21.18 4.88
N THR A 140 6.36 22.48 4.92
CA THR A 140 5.32 23.12 4.14
C THR A 140 5.75 23.30 2.68
N VAL A 141 4.77 23.59 1.82
CA VAL A 141 4.98 24.04 0.43
C VAL A 141 5.99 25.20 0.39
N LYS A 142 5.86 26.16 1.29
CA LYS A 142 6.76 27.32 1.41
C LYS A 142 8.18 26.90 1.81
N ASP A 143 8.34 26.01 2.79
CA ASP A 143 9.67 25.58 3.24
C ASP A 143 10.46 24.91 2.10
N TYR A 144 9.78 24.07 1.31
CA TYR A 144 10.42 23.43 0.16
C TYR A 144 10.75 24.44 -0.94
N ARG A 145 9.89 25.43 -1.20
CA ARG A 145 10.18 26.52 -2.13
C ARG A 145 11.39 27.32 -1.70
N ASP A 146 11.43 27.77 -0.45
CA ASP A 146 12.53 28.56 0.10
C ASP A 146 13.86 27.80 -0.04
N HIS A 147 13.85 26.48 0.18
CA HIS A 147 15.01 25.62 -0.06
C HIS A 147 15.44 25.60 -1.53
N LEU A 148 14.52 25.41 -2.48
CA LEU A 148 14.85 25.42 -3.91
C LEU A 148 15.35 26.79 -4.40
N THR A 149 14.75 27.87 -3.89
CA THR A 149 15.18 29.24 -4.12
C THR A 149 16.58 29.48 -3.59
N SER A 150 16.90 29.02 -2.37
CA SER A 150 18.23 29.14 -1.78
C SER A 150 19.32 28.42 -2.59
N LYS A 151 18.94 27.38 -3.35
CA LYS A 151 19.80 26.66 -4.30
C LYS A 151 19.86 27.30 -5.69
N GLY A 152 19.13 28.40 -5.94
CA GLY A 152 19.05 29.04 -7.25
C GLY A 152 18.32 28.21 -8.31
N LEU A 153 17.51 27.23 -7.92
CA LEU A 153 16.80 26.34 -8.85
C LEU A 153 15.45 26.90 -9.30
N VAL A 154 14.88 27.83 -8.53
CA VAL A 154 13.55 28.39 -8.74
C VAL A 154 13.60 29.90 -8.48
N ALA A 155 12.83 30.68 -9.26
CA ALA A 155 12.69 32.11 -9.04
C ALA A 155 11.87 32.40 -7.77
N ASN A 156 12.13 33.54 -7.11
CA ASN A 156 11.46 33.94 -5.88
C ASN A 156 9.92 34.02 -6.00
N ASP A 157 9.41 34.27 -7.21
CA ASP A 157 8.01 34.47 -7.55
C ASP A 157 7.34 33.24 -8.18
N ALA A 158 8.04 32.10 -8.27
CA ALA A 158 7.49 30.91 -8.91
C ALA A 158 6.26 30.36 -8.17
N ILE A 159 5.25 29.98 -8.95
CA ILE A 159 4.02 29.37 -8.45
C ILE A 159 4.24 27.86 -8.34
N GLY A 160 4.57 27.40 -7.13
CA GLY A 160 4.82 25.98 -6.82
C GLY A 160 6.29 25.59 -6.85
N GLU A 161 6.56 24.33 -6.55
CA GLU A 161 7.91 23.78 -6.40
C GLU A 161 8.24 22.81 -7.54
N LEU A 162 9.51 22.45 -7.72
CA LEU A 162 9.92 21.60 -8.84
C LEU A 162 9.77 20.11 -8.55
N TYR A 163 9.05 19.45 -9.44
CA TYR A 163 8.85 18.01 -9.45
C TYR A 163 9.22 17.42 -10.81
N ARG A 164 9.72 16.20 -10.80
CA ARG A 164 10.06 15.44 -12.01
C ARG A 164 9.07 14.30 -12.19
N GLY A 165 8.53 14.17 -13.40
CA GLY A 165 7.77 13.00 -13.81
C GLY A 165 8.70 11.80 -14.08
N TYR A 166 8.29 10.60 -13.68
CA TYR A 166 8.98 9.35 -13.94
C TYR A 166 8.01 8.39 -14.63
N TYR A 167 8.35 8.01 -15.86
CA TYR A 167 7.61 6.99 -16.60
C TYR A 167 8.12 5.60 -16.21
N LEU A 168 7.25 4.80 -15.60
CA LEU A 168 7.52 3.41 -15.24
C LEU A 168 7.16 2.45 -16.39
N LYS A 169 6.30 2.91 -17.30
CA LYS A 169 5.96 2.27 -18.58
C LYS A 169 5.70 3.33 -19.64
N ASN A 170 6.06 3.09 -20.89
CA ASN A 170 5.64 3.96 -22.00
C ASN A 170 4.18 3.66 -22.36
N PHE A 171 3.25 4.55 -22.01
CA PHE A 171 1.81 4.37 -22.25
C PHE A 171 1.19 5.43 -23.17
N LEU A 172 1.87 6.57 -23.35
CA LEU A 172 1.40 7.63 -24.23
C LEU A 172 1.64 7.24 -25.69
N CYS A 173 0.75 7.69 -26.58
CA CYS A 173 0.81 7.42 -28.02
C CYS A 173 0.98 5.92 -28.35
N GLY A 174 0.34 5.03 -27.58
CA GLY A 174 0.46 3.58 -27.76
C GLY A 174 1.87 3.03 -27.47
N GLY A 175 2.65 3.70 -26.62
CA GLY A 175 4.01 3.31 -26.29
C GLY A 175 5.06 3.70 -27.34
N ARG A 176 4.72 4.62 -28.25
CA ARG A 176 5.56 5.02 -29.38
C ARG A 176 6.32 6.33 -29.18
N LEU A 177 6.33 6.88 -27.96
CA LEU A 177 7.13 8.08 -27.69
C LEU A 177 8.62 7.80 -27.90
N SER A 178 9.29 8.71 -28.61
CA SER A 178 10.75 8.73 -28.74
C SER A 178 11.42 9.09 -27.43
N LEU A 179 12.73 8.81 -27.32
CA LEU A 179 13.52 9.16 -26.14
C LEU A 179 13.55 10.68 -25.90
N ASP A 180 13.63 11.50 -26.95
CA ASP A 180 13.66 12.95 -26.81
C ASP A 180 12.32 13.48 -26.30
N GLN A 181 11.20 12.96 -26.82
CA GLN A 181 9.87 13.28 -26.28
C GLN A 181 9.72 12.86 -24.81
N LEU A 182 10.23 11.70 -24.43
CA LEU A 182 10.22 11.27 -23.02
C LEU A 182 11.10 12.18 -22.15
N ARG A 183 12.25 12.63 -22.65
CA ARG A 183 13.10 13.60 -21.96
C ARG A 183 12.37 14.91 -21.73
N ASP A 184 11.70 15.43 -22.74
CA ASP A 184 10.92 16.66 -22.65
C ASP A 184 9.78 16.53 -21.62
N LEU A 185 9.04 15.41 -21.65
CA LEU A 185 7.94 15.16 -20.71
C LEU A 185 8.41 14.93 -19.26
N THR A 186 9.65 14.49 -19.06
CA THR A 186 10.28 14.27 -17.74
C THR A 186 11.13 15.46 -17.29
N THR A 187 11.10 16.58 -18.01
CA THR A 187 11.67 17.83 -17.51
C THR A 187 11.00 18.23 -16.18
N PRO A 188 11.75 18.79 -15.23
CA PRO A 188 11.15 19.27 -13.99
C PRO A 188 10.11 20.37 -14.26
N LYS A 189 8.95 20.25 -13.62
CA LYS A 189 7.81 21.16 -13.78
C LYS A 189 7.33 21.66 -12.42
N PRO A 190 6.80 22.89 -12.34
CA PRO A 190 6.21 23.40 -11.11
C PRO A 190 4.93 22.65 -10.77
N TRP A 191 4.71 22.33 -9.49
CA TRP A 191 3.42 21.89 -8.97
C TRP A 191 3.17 22.58 -7.62
N HIS A 192 1.94 23.04 -7.42
CA HIS A 192 1.54 23.86 -6.28
C HIS A 192 1.15 23.05 -5.03
N GLY A 193 1.14 21.73 -5.14
CA GLY A 193 0.61 20.85 -4.11
C GLY A 193 1.60 20.49 -3.01
N HIS A 194 1.07 19.89 -1.96
CA HIS A 194 1.87 19.54 -0.78
C HIS A 194 2.86 18.41 -1.12
N PRO A 195 4.18 18.56 -0.86
CA PRO A 195 5.17 17.58 -1.32
C PRO A 195 4.94 16.16 -0.79
N LEU A 196 4.45 16.04 0.45
CA LEU A 196 4.13 14.72 1.03
C LEU A 196 3.06 13.93 0.28
N ALA A 197 2.17 14.59 -0.46
CA ALA A 197 1.21 13.91 -1.32
C ALA A 197 1.93 13.13 -2.44
N ALA A 198 2.92 13.76 -3.08
CA ALA A 198 3.76 13.13 -4.11
C ALA A 198 4.72 12.08 -3.50
N ILE A 199 5.32 12.37 -2.34
CA ILE A 199 6.22 11.42 -1.65
C ILE A 199 5.47 10.15 -1.25
N ARG A 200 4.21 10.23 -0.79
CA ARG A 200 3.39 9.03 -0.53
C ARG A 200 3.33 8.11 -1.73
N GLN A 201 3.13 8.66 -2.92
CA GLN A 201 3.10 7.86 -4.13
C GLN A 201 4.46 7.27 -4.46
N GLY A 202 5.53 8.04 -4.30
CA GLY A 202 6.90 7.54 -4.42
C GLY A 202 7.16 6.33 -3.52
N ILE A 203 6.77 6.42 -2.26
CA ILE A 203 6.88 5.31 -1.30
C ILE A 203 6.02 4.11 -1.71
N ALA A 204 4.81 4.34 -2.22
CA ALA A 204 3.94 3.26 -2.69
C ALA A 204 4.57 2.47 -3.86
N ILE A 205 5.34 3.12 -4.74
CA ILE A 205 6.05 2.46 -5.84
C ILE A 205 7.09 1.46 -5.36
N LEU A 206 7.65 1.62 -4.14
CA LEU A 206 8.64 0.67 -3.62
C LEU A 206 8.07 -0.76 -3.52
N GLY A 207 6.75 -0.92 -3.41
CA GLY A 207 6.08 -2.22 -3.47
C GLY A 207 5.76 -2.72 -4.89
N SER A 208 5.96 -1.91 -5.93
CA SER A 208 5.74 -2.28 -7.32
C SER A 208 7.00 -2.88 -7.94
N ALA A 209 6.81 -3.91 -8.77
CA ALA A 209 7.88 -4.49 -9.57
C ALA A 209 8.53 -3.49 -10.55
N ARG A 210 7.92 -2.32 -10.81
CA ARG A 210 8.49 -1.28 -11.70
C ARG A 210 9.36 -0.25 -10.99
N CYS A 211 9.58 -0.39 -9.68
CA CYS A 211 10.40 0.56 -8.92
C CYS A 211 11.82 0.72 -9.49
N TYR A 212 12.35 -0.30 -10.17
CA TYR A 212 13.67 -0.27 -10.81
C TYR A 212 13.85 0.89 -11.81
N ALA A 213 12.77 1.43 -12.38
CA ALA A 213 12.83 2.53 -13.33
C ALA A 213 13.22 3.88 -12.69
N LEU A 214 13.14 4.03 -11.36
CA LEU A 214 13.50 5.27 -10.66
C LEU A 214 15.03 5.46 -10.50
N GLY A 215 15.82 4.41 -10.72
CA GLY A 215 17.25 4.40 -10.41
C GLY A 215 17.53 4.19 -8.92
N ARG A 216 18.73 3.69 -8.60
CA ARG A 216 19.08 3.23 -7.26
C ARG A 216 19.01 4.34 -6.20
N THR A 217 19.56 5.52 -6.50
CA THR A 217 19.56 6.67 -5.59
C THR A 217 18.15 7.05 -5.13
N LYS A 218 17.21 7.17 -6.07
CA LYS A 218 15.81 7.54 -5.74
C LYS A 218 15.11 6.46 -4.92
N ILE A 219 15.39 5.18 -5.21
CA ILE A 219 14.88 4.06 -4.40
C ILE A 219 15.40 4.14 -2.96
N ASP A 220 16.69 4.41 -2.78
CA ASP A 220 17.30 4.51 -1.44
C ASP A 220 16.79 5.75 -0.67
N GLU A 221 16.63 6.90 -1.33
CA GLU A 221 16.03 8.12 -0.75
C GLU A 221 14.57 7.86 -0.28
N LEU A 222 13.75 7.24 -1.14
CA LEU A 222 12.36 6.91 -0.79
C LEU A 222 12.27 5.86 0.32
N THR A 223 13.18 4.89 0.34
CA THR A 223 13.27 3.87 1.40
C THR A 223 13.59 4.54 2.73
N THR A 224 14.58 5.45 2.73
CA THR A 224 14.96 6.24 3.90
C THR A 224 13.78 7.06 4.42
N LEU A 225 13.06 7.77 3.53
CA LEU A 225 11.88 8.53 3.92
C LEU A 225 10.77 7.66 4.51
N ARG A 226 10.49 6.50 3.90
CA ARG A 226 9.51 5.55 4.44
C ARG A 226 9.88 5.14 5.86
N ASP A 227 11.14 4.77 6.07
CA ASP A 227 11.60 4.29 7.36
C ASP A 227 11.58 5.42 8.39
N LEU A 228 12.01 6.64 8.04
CA LEU A 228 11.91 7.82 8.93
C LEU A 228 10.46 8.15 9.30
N TYR A 229 9.52 8.00 8.39
CA TYR A 229 8.11 8.35 8.63
C TYR A 229 7.36 7.32 9.48
N PHE A 230 7.69 6.03 9.33
CA PHE A 230 6.90 4.93 9.90
C PHE A 230 7.63 4.07 10.94
N ASN A 231 8.93 4.25 11.14
CA ASN A 231 9.69 3.55 12.19
C ASN A 231 9.50 4.18 13.58
N ASP A 232 8.31 4.70 13.86
CA ASP A 232 7.92 5.22 15.17
C ASP A 232 7.12 4.14 15.91
N LYS A 233 7.67 3.65 17.02
CA LYS A 233 7.05 2.59 17.83
C LYS A 233 5.66 2.96 18.32
N ASN A 234 5.37 4.25 18.45
CA ASN A 234 4.06 4.75 18.88
C ASN A 234 2.97 4.58 17.80
N LEU A 235 3.35 4.31 16.55
CA LEU A 235 2.41 4.03 15.46
C LEU A 235 2.02 2.56 15.38
N ILE A 236 2.71 1.67 16.10
CA ILE A 236 2.43 0.24 16.11
C ILE A 236 1.36 -0.04 17.17
N ASP A 237 0.33 -0.80 16.80
CA ASP A 237 -0.65 -1.30 17.77
C ASP A 237 0.06 -2.04 18.90
N ALA A 238 -0.25 -1.70 20.16
CA ALA A 238 0.45 -2.24 21.33
C ALA A 238 0.39 -3.78 21.41
N LYS A 239 -0.70 -4.41 20.95
CA LYS A 239 -0.82 -5.88 20.94
C LYS A 239 0.06 -6.49 19.86
N LEU A 240 0.13 -5.86 18.68
CA LEU A 240 1.04 -6.30 17.60
C LEU A 240 2.51 -6.10 17.99
N PHE A 241 2.82 -4.99 18.65
CA PHE A 241 4.17 -4.74 19.16
C PHE A 241 4.57 -5.83 20.16
N ALA A 242 3.69 -6.18 21.09
CA ALA A 242 3.92 -7.30 22.01
C ALA A 242 4.09 -8.62 21.26
N LEU A 243 3.24 -8.94 20.27
CA LEU A 243 3.31 -10.21 19.54
C LEU A 243 4.65 -10.41 18.80
N TYR A 244 5.12 -9.38 18.09
CA TYR A 244 6.28 -9.50 17.20
C TYR A 244 7.62 -9.13 17.85
N HIS A 245 7.61 -8.46 19.00
CA HIS A 245 8.82 -8.01 19.68
C HIS A 245 9.00 -8.62 21.08
N LEU A 246 8.34 -9.74 21.38
CA LEU A 246 8.66 -10.54 22.56
C LEU A 246 10.12 -11.05 22.46
N PRO A 247 10.91 -10.96 23.53
CA PRO A 247 12.19 -11.65 23.60
C PRO A 247 11.96 -13.15 23.35
N PRO A 248 12.83 -13.84 22.58
CA PRO A 248 12.73 -15.29 22.45
C PRO A 248 12.69 -15.89 23.85
N ALA A 249 11.65 -16.65 24.17
CA ALA A 249 11.57 -17.34 25.45
C ALA A 249 12.84 -18.19 25.58
N GLU A 250 13.67 -17.90 26.60
CA GLU A 250 14.75 -18.78 27.02
C GLU A 250 14.12 -20.08 27.52
N ASN A 251 13.72 -20.96 26.61
CA ASN A 251 13.47 -22.35 26.90
C ASN A 251 14.83 -23.00 27.19
N LYS A 252 15.40 -22.67 28.35
CA LYS A 252 16.39 -23.52 29.01
C LYS A 252 15.67 -24.82 29.34
N ARG A 253 15.64 -25.74 28.38
CA ARG A 253 15.45 -27.16 28.66
C ARG A 253 16.56 -27.52 29.63
N LYS A 254 16.23 -27.51 30.92
CA LYS A 254 17.05 -28.10 31.97
C LYS A 254 17.09 -29.59 31.64
N ARG A 255 18.14 -30.00 30.91
CA ARG A 255 18.49 -31.40 30.74
C ARG A 255 19.04 -31.83 32.10
N SER A 256 18.16 -32.34 32.95
CA SER A 256 18.56 -33.01 34.19
C SER A 256 19.04 -34.40 33.81
N ASP A 257 20.33 -34.52 33.51
CA ASP A 257 21.02 -35.80 33.56
C ASP A 257 21.32 -36.08 35.03
N GLU A 258 20.40 -36.76 35.73
CA GLU A 258 20.72 -37.50 36.96
C GLU A 258 20.07 -38.87 36.87
N GLU A 259 20.94 -39.84 36.59
CA GLU A 259 20.77 -41.27 36.75
C GLU A 259 20.69 -41.58 38.25
N SER A 260 19.57 -42.13 38.73
CA SER A 260 19.60 -43.03 39.89
C SER A 260 18.33 -43.87 40.00
N ASP A 261 18.60 -45.11 40.36
CA ASP A 261 17.80 -46.32 40.36
C ASP A 261 16.82 -46.44 41.56
N HIS A 262 15.88 -47.39 41.42
CA HIS A 262 15.12 -48.12 42.45
C HIS A 262 13.73 -47.67 43.00
N HIS A 263 12.75 -48.49 42.60
CA HIS A 263 11.70 -49.21 43.36
C HIS A 263 10.57 -48.52 44.18
N GLU A 264 9.35 -48.73 43.64
CA GLU A 264 8.07 -49.14 44.26
C GLU A 264 7.62 -48.64 45.65
N LYS A 265 6.44 -48.02 45.69
CA LYS A 265 5.25 -48.44 46.49
C LYS A 265 3.98 -47.63 46.11
N LYS A 266 2.96 -48.33 45.60
CA LYS A 266 1.52 -47.96 45.68
C LYS A 266 0.96 -48.45 47.05
N PRO A 267 -0.32 -48.20 47.48
CA PRO A 267 -1.49 -47.53 46.87
C PRO A 267 -2.17 -46.50 47.85
N LYS A 268 -3.20 -45.71 47.52
CA LYS A 268 -4.63 -46.10 47.50
C LYS A 268 -5.55 -44.94 47.09
N LEU A 269 -6.65 -45.36 46.48
CA LEU A 269 -7.82 -44.67 45.96
C LEU A 269 -8.80 -44.25 47.07
N THR A 270 -9.46 -43.09 46.94
CA THR A 270 -10.85 -42.89 47.39
C THR A 270 -11.61 -42.03 46.38
N THR A 271 -12.61 -42.68 45.78
CA THR A 271 -13.67 -42.19 44.90
C THR A 271 -14.82 -41.57 45.69
N ASN A 272 -15.56 -40.63 45.09
CA ASN A 272 -17.04 -40.50 45.05
C ASN A 272 -17.36 -39.17 44.31
N ALA A 273 -17.76 -39.19 43.03
CA ALA A 273 -19.13 -39.35 42.48
C ALA A 273 -19.93 -38.03 42.61
N ASP A 274 -20.67 -37.47 41.64
CA ASP A 274 -21.37 -37.98 40.45
C ASP A 274 -21.93 -36.72 39.69
N ASN A 275 -21.78 -36.54 38.37
CA ASN A 275 -22.81 -36.61 37.30
C ASN A 275 -22.59 -35.39 36.38
N GLY A 276 -22.64 -35.38 35.05
CA GLY A 276 -22.87 -36.36 33.98
C GLY A 276 -22.93 -35.55 32.66
N GLY A 277 -22.46 -36.08 31.52
CA GLY A 277 -22.61 -35.40 30.22
C GLY A 277 -21.68 -35.80 29.07
N THR A 278 -21.71 -37.08 28.69
CA THR A 278 -21.54 -37.65 27.33
C THR A 278 -20.31 -37.31 26.47
N VAL A 279 -19.45 -38.32 26.36
CA VAL A 279 -18.43 -38.58 25.32
C VAL A 279 -19.09 -39.10 24.05
N GLN A 280 -18.65 -38.64 22.87
CA GLN A 280 -18.64 -39.47 21.66
C GLN A 280 -17.36 -39.24 20.84
N ASP A 281 -16.58 -40.30 20.82
CA ASP A 281 -15.50 -40.66 19.91
C ASP A 281 -16.12 -41.19 18.61
N VAL A 282 -15.79 -40.62 17.46
CA VAL A 282 -16.01 -41.28 16.15
C VAL A 282 -14.93 -40.83 15.16
N GLY A 283 -14.13 -41.80 14.73
CA GLY A 283 -13.17 -41.69 13.65
C GLY A 283 -13.82 -41.29 12.32
N ASN A 284 -13.16 -40.36 11.62
CA ASN A 284 -13.65 -39.81 10.37
C ASN A 284 -13.25 -40.72 9.20
N SER A 285 -14.21 -41.45 8.64
CA SER A 285 -14.10 -42.16 7.38
C SER A 285 -15.01 -41.51 6.33
N GLN A 286 -14.39 -41.24 5.18
CA GLN A 286 -14.95 -41.24 3.82
C GLN A 286 -15.79 -40.04 3.30
N ASP A 287 -15.43 -39.73 2.05
CA ASP A 287 -16.21 -39.19 0.94
C ASP A 287 -16.43 -37.68 0.83
N ALA A 288 -15.39 -37.03 0.29
CA ALA A 288 -15.53 -35.82 -0.51
C ALA A 288 -16.16 -36.15 -1.88
N ARG A 289 -17.43 -35.78 -2.07
CA ARG A 289 -18.01 -35.50 -3.39
C ARG A 289 -18.63 -34.11 -3.36
N HIS A 290 -17.89 -33.11 -3.86
CA HIS A 290 -18.49 -31.85 -4.30
C HIS A 290 -18.23 -31.67 -5.79
N LEU A 291 -19.29 -31.90 -6.56
CA LEU A 291 -19.47 -31.43 -7.94
C LEU A 291 -19.40 -29.90 -7.94
N GLY A 292 -18.39 -29.35 -8.62
CA GLY A 292 -18.34 -27.93 -8.96
C GLY A 292 -19.13 -27.68 -10.24
N SER A 293 -20.14 -26.83 -10.15
CA SER A 293 -20.85 -26.27 -11.30
C SER A 293 -19.92 -25.32 -12.05
N GLN A 294 -19.55 -25.66 -13.29
CA GLN A 294 -18.96 -24.73 -14.25
C GLN A 294 -20.01 -23.68 -14.64
N ALA A 295 -19.63 -22.42 -14.60
CA ALA A 295 -20.33 -21.34 -15.31
C ALA A 295 -19.42 -20.88 -16.45
N ASP A 296 -19.87 -21.12 -17.67
CA ASP A 296 -19.24 -20.68 -18.92
C ASP A 296 -19.24 -19.16 -19.04
N VAL A 297 -18.07 -18.58 -19.34
CA VAL A 297 -17.97 -17.22 -19.90
C VAL A 297 -17.21 -17.32 -21.21
N SER A 298 -17.95 -17.13 -22.31
CA SER A 298 -17.44 -17.10 -23.68
C SER A 298 -16.94 -15.69 -24.05
N GLY A 299 -15.72 -15.59 -24.60
CA GLY A 299 -15.13 -14.38 -25.20
C GLY A 299 -13.71 -14.64 -25.76
N PRO A 300 -13.25 -13.93 -26.82
CA PRO A 300 -12.72 -14.59 -28.02
C PRO A 300 -11.21 -14.88 -28.05
N VAL A 301 -10.95 -16.10 -28.55
CA VAL A 301 -9.82 -16.62 -29.35
C VAL A 301 -8.57 -15.75 -29.51
N GLY A 302 -7.46 -16.29 -29.00
CA GLY A 302 -6.16 -16.21 -29.68
C GLY A 302 -5.01 -15.71 -28.80
N VAL A 303 -4.39 -16.62 -28.04
CA VAL A 303 -2.94 -16.83 -27.85
C VAL A 303 -2.78 -17.87 -26.73
N GLN A 304 -2.05 -18.94 -27.03
CA GLN A 304 -1.80 -20.10 -26.16
C GLN A 304 -1.38 -19.72 -24.73
N ALA A 305 -2.19 -20.14 -23.76
CA ALA A 305 -1.83 -20.19 -22.35
C ALA A 305 -1.89 -21.64 -21.86
N ASP A 306 -1.07 -22.51 -22.46
CA ASP A 306 -0.93 -23.92 -22.07
C ASP A 306 0.44 -24.15 -21.41
N MET A 307 0.72 -23.48 -20.30
CA MET A 307 1.95 -23.78 -19.56
C MET A 307 1.91 -23.66 -18.03
N TYR A 308 0.76 -23.36 -17.42
CA TYR A 308 0.65 -23.34 -15.95
C TYR A 308 -0.75 -23.75 -15.46
N THR A 309 -1.15 -24.98 -15.75
CA THR A 309 -2.30 -25.65 -15.11
C THR A 309 -1.87 -26.99 -14.55
N SER A 310 -0.96 -26.95 -13.57
CA SER A 310 -0.84 -28.03 -12.59
C SER A 310 -0.27 -27.47 -11.29
N THR A 311 -1.15 -26.92 -10.46
CA THR A 311 -0.88 -26.69 -9.03
C THR A 311 -1.28 -27.93 -8.24
N GLU A 312 -0.85 -29.11 -8.70
CA GLU A 312 -0.90 -30.31 -7.89
C GLU A 312 0.39 -30.38 -7.08
N TRP A 313 0.28 -30.18 -5.76
CA TRP A 313 1.41 -30.29 -4.86
C TRP A 313 1.99 -31.71 -4.96
N VAL A 314 3.16 -31.84 -5.60
CA VAL A 314 3.81 -33.13 -5.88
C VAL A 314 4.11 -33.91 -4.59
N LEU A 315 4.36 -33.19 -3.48
CA LEU A 315 4.36 -33.72 -2.13
C LEU A 315 3.54 -32.77 -1.25
N GLY A 316 2.37 -33.22 -0.82
CA GLY A 316 1.49 -32.45 0.05
C GLY A 316 2.01 -32.37 1.49
N PRO A 317 1.35 -31.56 2.35
CA PRO A 317 1.75 -31.35 3.74
C PRO A 317 1.70 -32.60 4.63
N SER A 318 1.14 -33.70 4.13
CA SER A 318 1.12 -35.02 4.79
C SER A 318 2.24 -35.96 4.34
N ALA A 319 3.09 -35.56 3.39
CA ALA A 319 4.19 -36.40 2.91
C ALA A 319 5.28 -36.54 3.97
N THR A 320 5.73 -37.77 4.19
CA THR A 320 6.84 -38.09 5.09
C THR A 320 8.17 -38.00 4.35
N GLY A 321 9.28 -37.93 5.10
CA GLY A 321 10.62 -37.92 4.50
C GLY A 321 10.91 -39.15 3.64
N ASN A 322 10.32 -40.30 3.98
CA ASN A 322 10.46 -41.52 3.19
C ASN A 322 9.74 -41.44 1.84
N ASP A 323 8.63 -40.68 1.76
CA ASP A 323 7.88 -40.48 0.50
C ASP A 323 8.69 -39.66 -0.50
N ALA A 324 9.44 -38.67 -0.01
CA ALA A 324 10.37 -37.90 -0.83
C ALA A 324 11.53 -38.77 -1.33
N ILE A 325 12.13 -39.57 -0.45
CA ILE A 325 13.27 -40.44 -0.80
C ILE A 325 12.85 -41.47 -1.84
N ASN A 326 11.75 -42.19 -1.65
CA ASN A 326 11.30 -43.21 -2.60
C ASN A 326 10.99 -42.64 -3.99
N ARG A 327 10.52 -41.40 -4.06
CA ARG A 327 10.16 -40.77 -5.33
C ARG A 327 11.37 -40.26 -6.12
N PHE A 328 12.40 -39.75 -5.44
CA PHE A 328 13.53 -39.08 -6.09
C PHE A 328 14.85 -39.87 -6.03
N ALA A 329 14.97 -40.88 -5.15
CA ALA A 329 16.15 -41.75 -5.07
C ALA A 329 16.47 -42.52 -6.37
N PRO A 330 15.50 -42.97 -7.20
CA PRO A 330 15.82 -43.64 -8.46
C PRO A 330 16.56 -42.74 -9.47
N VAL A 331 16.47 -41.42 -9.32
CA VAL A 331 17.19 -40.45 -10.17
C VAL A 331 18.67 -40.38 -9.80
N LEU A 332 19.02 -40.66 -8.54
CA LEU A 332 20.40 -40.66 -8.05
C LEU A 332 21.16 -41.97 -8.31
N GLN A 333 20.46 -43.03 -8.73
CA GLN A 333 21.07 -44.33 -9.06
C GLN A 333 21.39 -44.51 -10.55
N SER A 334 21.03 -43.55 -11.43
CA SER A 334 21.27 -43.67 -12.88
C SER A 334 22.46 -42.85 -13.42
N THR A 335 23.21 -42.16 -12.56
CA THR A 335 24.44 -41.50 -12.99
C THR A 335 25.61 -42.48 -12.85
N ASP A 336 25.95 -43.13 -13.96
CA ASP A 336 27.10 -44.00 -14.10
C ASP A 336 28.40 -43.23 -13.73
N VAL A 337 28.99 -43.56 -12.59
CA VAL A 337 30.19 -42.90 -12.01
C VAL A 337 31.48 -43.33 -12.74
N THR A 338 31.39 -43.97 -13.91
CA THR A 338 32.57 -44.43 -14.65
C THR A 338 33.21 -43.39 -15.58
N TRP A 339 32.65 -42.18 -15.72
CA TRP A 339 33.17 -41.15 -16.64
C TRP A 339 33.98 -40.00 -16.00
N LEU A 340 34.29 -40.06 -14.70
CA LEU A 340 35.04 -38.99 -14.01
C LEU A 340 36.47 -39.38 -13.54
N LEU A 341 36.98 -40.55 -13.96
CA LEU A 341 38.36 -40.95 -13.67
C LEU A 341 39.06 -41.60 -14.88
N ARG A 342 39.29 -40.82 -15.95
CA ARG A 342 40.36 -41.08 -16.94
C ARG A 342 41.05 -39.79 -17.34
#